data_AF-A0A3G3GH46-F1
#
_entry.id   AF-A0A3G3GH46-F1
#
_cell.length_a   1.000
_cell.length_b   1.000
_cell.length_c   1.000
_cell.angle_alpha   90.00
_cell.angle_beta   90.00
_cell.angle_gamma   90.00
#
_symmetry.space_group_name_H-M   'P 1'
#
loop_
_entity.id
_entity.type
_entity.pdbx_description
1 polymer ?
#
loop_
_entity_poly.entity_id
_entity_poly.type
_entity_poly.pdbx_seq_one_letter_code
_entity_poly.pdbx_strand_id
1 'polypeptide(L)'
;MSLEDSYFLCFYLQLLSYAFPIWVGIRHFRYFDNRLKLFFLGILIACCIDVTSWVLYKLHIQNHYLDYFFSFNGFIVKLLIYRFFIKSQRQRKIIIGIGILLIPFFLVDILWISGIKHHNAFSGGAAQLWVFIATFYCLRQLIQEHVVGIRKQPFFWIFIGVLIKVGLTYFDTVAYNFILNSSVTLTYLLSDFTYLTSVIENILYAIGFKHAKTK
;
A
#
# COMPACT_ATOMS: atom_id res chain seq x y z
N MET A 1 -18.48 -22.63 -6.20
CA MET A 1 -17.96 -21.68 -5.19
C MET A 1 -18.76 -20.41 -5.35
N SER A 2 -19.39 -19.90 -4.30
CA SER A 2 -20.13 -18.64 -4.38
C SER A 2 -19.17 -17.45 -4.51
N LEU A 3 -19.67 -16.29 -4.96
CA LEU A 3 -18.87 -15.05 -5.00
C LEU A 3 -18.38 -14.64 -3.61
N GLU A 4 -19.20 -14.88 -2.59
CA GLU A 4 -18.84 -14.63 -1.18
C GLU A 4 -17.71 -15.56 -0.71
N ASP A 5 -17.76 -16.84 -1.09
CA ASP A 5 -16.66 -17.78 -0.80
C ASP A 5 -15.35 -17.36 -1.48
N SER A 6 -15.44 -16.84 -2.72
CA SER A 6 -14.30 -16.26 -3.45
C SER A 6 -13.70 -15.07 -2.72
N TYR A 7 -14.56 -14.15 -2.30
CA TYR A 7 -14.17 -12.99 -1.52
C TYR A 7 -13.41 -13.35 -0.25
N PHE A 8 -13.96 -14.24 0.56
CA PHE A 8 -13.29 -14.65 1.79
C PHE A 8 -12.00 -15.42 1.52
N LEU A 9 -11.96 -16.27 0.50
CA LEU A 9 -10.74 -16.97 0.11
C LEU A 9 -9.63 -15.99 -0.28
N CYS A 10 -9.93 -15.03 -1.15
CA CYS A 10 -8.98 -14.00 -1.57
C CYS A 10 -8.53 -13.12 -0.39
N PHE A 11 -9.44 -12.73 0.48
CA PHE A 11 -9.13 -12.00 1.71
C PHE A 11 -8.18 -12.80 2.62
N TYR A 12 -8.46 -14.08 2.88
CA TYR A 12 -7.58 -14.91 3.71
C TYR A 12 -6.20 -15.12 3.07
N LEU A 13 -6.14 -15.30 1.75
CA LEU A 13 -4.87 -15.37 1.03
C LEU A 13 -4.07 -14.07 1.19
N GLN A 14 -4.73 -12.91 1.09
CA GLN A 14 -4.10 -11.61 1.33
C GLN A 14 -3.61 -11.47 2.77
N LEU A 15 -4.41 -11.84 3.76
CA LEU A 15 -4.03 -11.81 5.17
C LEU A 15 -2.83 -12.72 5.47
N LEU A 16 -2.86 -13.95 4.97
CA LEU A 16 -1.75 -14.90 5.11
C LEU A 16 -0.49 -14.42 4.37
N SER A 17 -0.65 -13.68 3.26
CA SER A 17 0.49 -13.19 2.50
C SER A 17 1.37 -12.20 3.26
N TYR A 18 0.87 -11.53 4.31
CA TYR A 18 1.70 -10.71 5.21
C TYR A 18 2.78 -11.53 5.93
N ALA A 19 2.56 -12.84 6.14
CA ALA A 19 3.53 -13.71 6.79
C ALA A 19 4.87 -13.72 6.05
N PHE A 20 4.86 -13.64 4.71
CA PHE A 20 6.10 -13.65 3.91
C PHE A 20 7.01 -12.44 4.20
N PRO A 21 6.61 -11.18 3.95
CA PRO A 21 7.45 -10.04 4.23
C PRO A 21 7.72 -9.87 5.72
N ILE A 22 6.79 -10.24 6.61
CA ILE A 22 7.01 -10.18 8.06
C ILE A 22 8.12 -11.15 8.48
N TRP A 23 8.02 -12.43 8.11
CA TRP A 23 9.01 -13.44 8.46
C TRP A 23 10.39 -13.12 7.87
N VAL A 24 10.46 -12.77 6.58
CA VAL A 24 11.73 -12.38 5.94
C VAL A 24 12.30 -11.13 6.62
N GLY A 25 11.44 -10.16 6.94
CA GLY A 25 11.85 -8.92 7.59
C GLY A 25 12.40 -9.12 8.99
N ILE A 26 11.77 -9.94 9.83
CA ILE A 26 12.31 -10.33 11.15
C ILE A 26 13.69 -10.98 11.00
N ARG A 27 13.81 -11.95 10.09
CA ARG A 27 15.06 -12.69 9.87
C ARG A 27 16.21 -11.79 9.39
N HIS A 28 15.90 -10.72 8.65
CA HIS A 28 16.90 -9.81 8.07
C HIS A 28 16.95 -8.43 8.74
N PHE A 29 16.21 -8.23 9.84
CA PHE A 29 16.00 -6.91 10.46
C PHE A 29 17.31 -6.20 10.84
N ARG A 30 18.32 -6.96 11.28
CA ARG A 30 19.66 -6.43 11.62
C ARG A 30 20.40 -5.79 10.43
N TYR A 31 20.03 -6.15 9.21
CA TYR A 31 20.62 -5.61 7.97
C TYR A 31 19.84 -4.42 7.39
N PHE A 32 18.72 -4.05 8.02
CA PHE A 32 17.89 -2.97 7.52
C PHE A 32 18.50 -1.61 7.85
N ASP A 33 18.58 -0.74 6.85
CA ASP A 33 18.75 0.68 7.09
C ASP A 33 17.44 1.28 7.65
N ASN A 34 17.49 2.52 8.13
CA ASN A 34 16.33 3.17 8.74
C ASN A 34 15.12 3.26 7.80
N ARG A 35 15.35 3.30 6.48
CA ARG A 35 14.29 3.37 5.47
C ARG A 35 13.56 2.03 5.38
N LEU A 36 14.31 0.92 5.35
CA LEU A 36 13.72 -0.42 5.37
C LEU A 36 13.03 -0.73 6.69
N LYS A 37 13.58 -0.27 7.83
CA LYS A 37 12.90 -0.39 9.13
C LYS A 37 11.57 0.34 9.16
N LEU A 38 11.53 1.57 8.64
CA LEU A 38 10.29 2.34 8.52
C LEU A 38 9.27 1.64 7.61
N PHE A 39 9.73 1.13 6.46
CA PHE A 39 8.86 0.38 5.54
C PHE A 39 8.30 -0.88 6.20
N PHE A 40 9.16 -1.62 6.90
CA PHE A 40 8.79 -2.83 7.63
C PHE A 40 7.76 -2.54 8.74
N LEU A 41 7.96 -1.46 9.51
CA LEU A 41 6.98 -0.99 10.49
C LEU A 41 5.63 -0.68 9.84
N GLY A 42 5.65 -0.04 8.67
CA GLY A 42 4.44 0.22 7.88
C GLY A 42 3.68 -1.06 7.51
N ILE A 43 4.38 -2.13 7.15
CA ILE A 43 3.78 -3.45 6.87
C ILE A 43 3.19 -4.06 8.14
N LEU A 44 3.88 -3.98 9.27
CA LEU A 44 3.37 -4.49 10.55
C LEU A 44 2.07 -3.77 10.95
N ILE A 45 2.04 -2.44 10.84
CA ILE A 45 0.84 -1.65 11.11
C ILE A 45 -0.31 -2.05 10.16
N ALA A 46 -0.03 -2.19 8.86
CA ALA A 46 -1.04 -2.62 7.89
C ALA A 46 -1.61 -4.01 8.22
N CYS A 47 -0.75 -4.97 8.57
CA CYS A 47 -1.16 -6.31 9.00
C CYS A 47 -2.02 -6.25 10.27
N CYS A 48 -1.63 -5.47 11.27
CA CYS A 48 -2.43 -5.28 12.48
C CYS A 48 -3.81 -4.68 12.17
N ILE A 49 -3.89 -3.73 11.25
CA ILE A 49 -5.16 -3.13 10.83
C ILE A 49 -6.06 -4.20 10.18
N ASP A 50 -5.55 -4.98 9.22
CA ASP A 50 -6.35 -6.01 8.55
C ASP A 50 -6.80 -7.14 9.49
N VAL A 51 -5.92 -7.58 10.39
CA VAL A 51 -6.29 -8.55 11.44
C VAL A 51 -7.38 -7.97 12.34
N THR A 52 -7.27 -6.69 12.73
CA THR A 52 -8.28 -6.01 13.54
C THR A 52 -9.60 -5.90 12.79
N SER A 53 -9.58 -5.51 11.52
CA SER A 53 -10.77 -5.44 10.65
C SER A 53 -11.47 -6.80 10.56
N TRP A 54 -10.72 -7.89 10.41
CA TRP A 54 -11.27 -9.24 10.41
C TRP A 54 -11.90 -9.63 11.76
N VAL A 55 -11.24 -9.34 12.88
CA VAL A 55 -11.78 -9.61 14.22
C VAL A 55 -13.08 -8.83 14.45
N LEU A 56 -13.11 -7.54 14.11
CA LEU A 56 -14.30 -6.71 14.24
C LEU A 56 -15.45 -7.20 13.37
N TYR A 57 -15.15 -7.62 12.13
CA TYR A 57 -16.14 -8.25 11.26
C TYR A 57 -16.77 -9.51 11.90
N LYS A 58 -15.95 -10.38 12.51
CA LYS A 58 -16.44 -11.57 13.25
C LYS A 58 -17.27 -11.23 14.49
N LEU A 59 -17.05 -10.07 15.08
CA LEU A 59 -17.85 -9.54 16.18
C LEU A 59 -19.07 -8.73 15.70
N HIS A 60 -19.34 -8.69 14.39
CA HIS A 60 -20.39 -7.88 13.77
C HIS A 60 -20.28 -6.37 14.06
N ILE A 61 -19.06 -5.88 14.30
CA ILE A 61 -18.77 -4.46 14.51
C ILE A 61 -18.31 -3.85 13.19
N GLN A 62 -19.10 -2.94 12.63
CA GLN A 62 -18.74 -2.19 11.43
C GLN A 62 -17.82 -1.01 11.81
N ASN A 63 -16.58 -1.00 11.32
CA ASN A 63 -15.62 0.05 11.59
C ASN A 63 -14.82 0.45 10.34
N HIS A 64 -15.39 1.36 9.56
CA HIS A 64 -14.75 1.87 8.34
C HIS A 64 -13.57 2.82 8.61
N TYR A 65 -13.32 3.25 9.86
CA TYR A 65 -12.15 4.07 10.17
C TYR A 65 -10.83 3.33 9.89
N LEU A 66 -10.85 2.00 10.01
CA LEU A 66 -9.67 1.17 9.76
C LEU A 66 -9.20 1.27 8.30
N ASP A 67 -10.11 1.42 7.33
CA ASP A 67 -9.78 1.59 5.92
C ASP A 67 -9.00 2.90 5.67
N TYR A 68 -9.40 3.97 6.37
CA TYR A 68 -8.70 5.25 6.35
C TYR A 68 -7.33 5.14 7.01
N PHE A 69 -7.22 4.51 8.18
CA PHE A 69 -5.94 4.29 8.84
C PHE A 69 -5.00 3.44 7.99
N PHE A 70 -5.51 2.41 7.32
CA PHE A 70 -4.74 1.56 6.42
C PHE A 70 -4.15 2.38 5.27
N SER A 71 -5.01 3.13 4.57
CA SER A 71 -4.64 3.98 3.44
C SER A 71 -3.66 5.08 3.84
N PHE A 72 -3.92 5.71 5.00
CA PHE A 72 -3.09 6.78 5.55
C PHE A 72 -1.71 6.27 5.98
N ASN A 73 -1.63 5.13 6.67
CA ASN A 73 -0.37 4.45 6.99
C ASN A 73 0.42 4.16 5.70
N GLY A 74 -0.24 3.56 4.72
CA GLY A 74 0.36 3.26 3.42
C GLY A 74 0.93 4.50 2.74
N PHE A 75 0.20 5.61 2.77
CA PHE A 75 0.60 6.89 2.19
C PHE A 75 1.77 7.55 2.94
N ILE A 76 1.66 7.70 4.27
CA ILE A 76 2.68 8.37 5.10
C ILE A 76 4.02 7.65 5.06
N VAL A 77 4.02 6.32 5.14
CA VAL A 77 5.27 5.53 5.06
C VAL A 77 5.98 5.80 3.73
N LYS A 78 5.22 5.83 2.62
CA LYS A 78 5.76 6.07 1.27
C LYS A 78 6.24 7.51 1.12
N LEU A 79 5.48 8.49 1.63
CA LEU A 79 5.88 9.89 1.69
C LEU A 79 7.23 10.10 2.40
N LEU A 80 7.39 9.48 3.56
CA LEU A 80 8.62 9.53 4.34
C LEU A 80 9.79 8.87 3.59
N ILE A 81 9.57 7.73 2.95
CA ILE A 81 10.61 7.02 2.18
C ILE A 81 11.05 7.83 0.96
N TYR A 82 10.13 8.37 0.16
CA TYR A 82 10.48 9.11 -1.05
C TYR A 82 11.30 10.37 -0.75
N ARG A 83 11.11 11.00 0.42
CA ARG A 83 11.95 12.13 0.87
C ARG A 83 13.44 11.78 0.87
N PHE A 84 13.80 10.53 1.17
CA PHE A 84 15.20 10.07 1.20
C PHE A 84 15.75 9.65 -0.16
N PHE A 85 14.89 9.29 -1.11
CA PHE A 85 15.31 8.87 -2.45
C PHE A 85 15.53 10.04 -3.40
N ILE A 86 14.71 11.10 -3.29
CA ILE A 86 14.79 12.24 -4.21
C ILE A 86 16.00 13.12 -3.87
N LYS A 87 17.07 13.00 -4.67
CA LYS A 87 18.32 13.74 -4.46
C LYS A 87 18.22 15.23 -4.74
N SER A 88 17.55 15.62 -5.82
CA SER A 88 17.39 17.03 -6.19
C SER A 88 16.52 17.76 -5.18
N GLN A 89 17.07 18.79 -4.54
CA GLN A 89 16.36 19.55 -3.50
C GLN A 89 15.08 20.21 -4.04
N ARG A 90 15.10 20.74 -5.26
CA ARG A 90 13.93 21.35 -5.90
C ARG A 90 12.84 20.31 -6.16
N GLN A 91 13.20 19.18 -6.78
CA GLN A 91 12.22 18.12 -7.09
C GLN A 91 11.66 17.49 -5.81
N ARG A 92 12.50 17.30 -4.78
CA ARG A 92 12.06 16.82 -3.47
C ARG A 92 11.04 17.76 -2.84
N LYS A 93 11.31 19.07 -2.83
CA LYS A 93 10.35 20.07 -2.30
C LYS A 93 9.01 20.01 -3.02
N ILE A 94 9.01 19.86 -4.35
CA ILE A 94 7.78 19.78 -5.15
C ILE A 94 7.02 18.49 -4.84
N ILE A 95 7.65 17.32 -5.02
CA ILE A 95 6.98 16.02 -4.86
C ILE A 95 6.47 15.83 -3.43
N ILE A 96 7.32 16.10 -2.43
CA ILE A 96 6.95 15.98 -1.01
C ILE A 96 5.97 17.08 -0.61
N GLY A 97 6.09 18.30 -1.15
CA GLY A 97 5.13 19.38 -0.92
C GLY A 97 3.72 19.00 -1.37
N ILE A 98 3.59 18.45 -2.57
CA ILE A 98 2.30 17.93 -3.08
C ILE A 98 1.79 16.81 -2.16
N GLY A 99 2.65 15.89 -1.72
CA GLY A 99 2.24 14.83 -0.79
C GLY A 99 1.76 15.36 0.55
N ILE A 100 2.45 16.36 1.14
CA ILE A 100 2.01 16.99 2.39
C ILE A 100 0.65 17.68 2.21
N LEU A 101 0.41 18.32 1.07
CA LEU A 101 -0.88 18.96 0.76
C LEU A 101 -2.05 17.96 0.65
N LEU A 102 -1.77 16.67 0.42
CA LEU A 102 -2.79 15.62 0.43
C LEU A 102 -3.15 15.14 1.84
N ILE A 103 -2.37 15.46 2.88
CA ILE A 103 -2.68 15.03 4.27
C ILE A 103 -4.01 15.65 4.74
N PRO A 104 -4.27 16.96 4.58
CA PRO A 104 -5.58 17.53 4.88
C PRO A 104 -6.73 16.89 4.10
N PHE A 105 -6.50 16.35 2.90
CA PHE A 105 -7.54 15.70 2.11
C PHE A 105 -8.06 14.43 2.78
N PHE A 106 -7.21 13.67 3.49
CA PHE A 106 -7.68 12.54 4.30
C PHE A 106 -8.59 12.99 5.44
N LEU A 107 -8.27 14.11 6.10
CA LEU A 107 -9.11 14.66 7.17
C LEU A 107 -10.46 15.15 6.63
N VAL A 108 -10.46 15.89 5.52
CA VAL A 108 -11.68 16.36 4.87
C VAL A 108 -12.54 15.20 4.37
N ASP A 109 -11.92 14.13 3.85
CA ASP A 109 -12.66 12.98 3.34
C ASP A 109 -13.32 12.16 4.48
N ILE A 110 -12.60 11.94 5.59
CA ILE A 110 -13.15 11.30 6.80
C ILE A 110 -14.30 12.11 7.39
N LEU A 111 -14.11 13.43 7.54
CA LEU A 111 -15.02 14.28 8.30
C LEU A 111 -16.19 14.80 7.47
N TRP A 112 -16.07 14.85 6.13
CA TRP A 112 -17.03 15.58 5.30
C TRP A 112 -17.49 14.88 4.01
N ILE A 113 -16.57 14.39 3.15
CA ILE A 113 -16.91 13.97 1.78
C ILE A 113 -17.53 12.57 1.75
N SER A 114 -16.74 11.54 2.02
CA SER A 114 -17.24 10.16 2.06
C SER A 114 -17.89 9.87 3.41
N GLY A 115 -17.47 10.58 4.46
CA GLY A 115 -17.98 10.36 5.81
C GLY A 115 -17.64 8.97 6.35
N ILE A 116 -18.07 8.70 7.58
CA ILE A 116 -17.69 7.51 8.35
C ILE A 116 -18.25 6.20 7.76
N LYS A 117 -19.15 6.28 6.78
CA LYS A 117 -19.91 5.12 6.26
C LYS A 117 -19.49 4.67 4.86
N HIS A 118 -18.53 5.36 4.22
CA HIS A 118 -18.12 5.05 2.85
C HIS A 118 -16.63 4.78 2.76
N HIS A 119 -16.23 4.06 1.70
CA HIS A 119 -14.83 3.82 1.40
C HIS A 119 -14.15 5.13 1.03
N ASN A 120 -12.87 5.27 1.34
CA ASN A 120 -12.08 6.49 1.16
C ASN A 120 -11.65 6.72 -0.31
N ALA A 121 -12.56 6.51 -1.27
CA ALA A 121 -12.29 6.53 -2.69
C ALA A 121 -11.64 7.85 -3.17
N PHE A 122 -12.06 8.98 -2.60
CA PHE A 122 -11.55 10.31 -2.99
C PHE A 122 -10.12 10.54 -2.49
N SER A 123 -9.89 10.49 -1.18
CA SER A 123 -8.55 10.68 -0.60
C SER A 123 -7.59 9.56 -1.00
N GLY A 124 -8.08 8.32 -1.04
CA GLY A 124 -7.36 7.12 -1.47
C GLY A 124 -6.95 7.19 -2.93
N GLY A 125 -7.84 7.61 -3.84
CA GLY A 125 -7.53 7.78 -5.25
C GLY A 125 -6.43 8.83 -5.49
N ALA A 126 -6.57 10.02 -4.90
CA ALA A 126 -5.57 11.08 -5.01
C ALA A 126 -4.20 10.64 -4.44
N ALA A 127 -4.21 9.97 -3.28
CA ALA A 127 -3.00 9.41 -2.67
C ALA A 127 -2.36 8.33 -3.54
N GLN A 128 -3.13 7.41 -4.12
CA GLN A 128 -2.62 6.37 -5.01
C GLN A 128 -2.00 6.96 -6.28
N LEU A 129 -2.63 7.96 -6.89
CA LEU A 129 -2.07 8.64 -8.06
C LEU A 129 -0.73 9.30 -7.72
N TRP A 130 -0.66 9.99 -6.59
CA TRP A 130 0.59 10.60 -6.13
C TRP A 130 1.66 9.54 -5.84
N VAL A 131 1.30 8.45 -5.16
CA VAL A 131 2.20 7.31 -4.89
C VAL A 131 2.70 6.70 -6.20
N PHE A 132 1.84 6.53 -7.20
CA PHE A 132 2.22 6.02 -8.51
C PHE A 132 3.31 6.89 -9.15
N ILE A 133 3.05 8.19 -9.27
CA ILE A 133 3.99 9.15 -9.88
C ILE A 133 5.31 9.21 -9.10
N ALA A 134 5.25 9.32 -7.78
CA ALA A 134 6.43 9.41 -6.91
C ALA A 134 7.27 8.12 -6.94
N THR A 135 6.61 6.95 -6.96
CA THR A 135 7.30 5.66 -7.06
C THR A 135 7.97 5.51 -8.41
N PHE A 136 7.28 5.83 -9.50
CA PHE A 136 7.83 5.78 -10.85
C PHE A 136 9.08 6.65 -10.96
N TYR A 137 9.01 7.87 -10.42
CA TYR A 137 10.15 8.78 -10.37
C TYR A 137 11.32 8.23 -9.54
N CYS A 138 11.07 7.72 -8.34
CA CYS A 138 12.12 7.14 -7.48
C CYS A 138 12.74 5.89 -8.09
N LEU A 139 11.94 5.04 -8.74
CA LEU A 139 12.42 3.85 -9.44
C LEU A 139 13.33 4.23 -10.62
N ARG A 140 12.95 5.26 -11.39
CA ARG A 140 13.80 5.80 -12.45
C ARG A 140 15.16 6.27 -11.91
N GLN A 141 15.18 7.02 -10.81
CA GLN A 141 16.44 7.45 -10.18
C GLN A 141 17.28 6.25 -9.72
N LEU A 142 16.64 5.25 -9.10
CA LEU A 142 17.32 4.04 -8.64
C LEU A 142 17.97 3.28 -9.81
N ILE A 143 17.27 3.16 -10.95
CA ILE A 143 17.78 2.54 -12.19
C ILE A 143 18.98 3.31 -12.75
N GLN A 144 18.90 4.65 -12.77
CA GLN A 144 19.98 5.48 -13.28
C GLN A 144 21.25 5.40 -12.42
N GLU A 145 21.10 5.22 -11.11
CA GLU A 145 22.23 5.16 -10.18
C GLU A 145 22.91 3.79 -10.09
N HIS A 146 22.16 2.71 -10.34
CA HIS A 146 22.63 1.34 -10.12
C HIS A 146 22.39 0.49 -11.37
N VAL A 147 23.02 0.85 -12.50
CA VAL A 147 22.84 0.15 -13.77
C VAL A 147 23.19 -1.35 -13.65
N VAL A 148 24.24 -1.68 -12.90
CA VAL A 148 24.64 -3.07 -12.63
C VAL A 148 24.17 -3.48 -11.23
N GLY A 149 23.51 -4.63 -11.13
CA GLY A 149 23.12 -5.19 -9.84
C GLY A 149 21.88 -4.56 -9.19
N ILE A 150 21.08 -3.79 -9.93
CA ILE A 150 19.83 -3.20 -9.40
C ILE A 150 18.88 -4.22 -8.76
N ARG A 151 18.83 -5.44 -9.30
CA ARG A 151 18.01 -6.52 -8.74
C ARG A 151 18.46 -6.94 -7.33
N LYS A 152 19.67 -6.55 -6.89
CA LYS A 152 20.16 -6.74 -5.52
C LYS A 152 19.77 -5.58 -4.59
N GLN A 153 19.16 -4.51 -5.11
CA GLN A 153 18.71 -3.38 -4.30
C GLN A 153 17.33 -3.69 -3.70
N PRO A 154 17.16 -3.64 -2.36
CA PRO A 154 15.88 -3.91 -1.71
C PRO A 154 14.72 -3.07 -2.24
N PHE A 155 14.97 -1.77 -2.44
CA PHE A 155 13.94 -0.81 -2.85
C PHE A 155 13.52 -0.97 -4.32
N PHE A 156 14.29 -1.66 -5.15
CA PHE A 156 13.87 -1.98 -6.52
C PHE A 156 12.63 -2.86 -6.50
N TRP A 157 12.66 -3.97 -5.74
CA TRP A 157 11.54 -4.89 -5.60
C TRP A 157 10.35 -4.25 -4.89
N ILE A 158 10.61 -3.44 -3.85
CA ILE A 158 9.56 -2.71 -3.14
C ILE A 158 8.83 -1.74 -4.08
N PHE A 159 9.56 -0.94 -4.87
CA PHE A 159 8.93 0.01 -5.79
C PHE A 159 8.18 -0.68 -6.93
N ILE A 160 8.68 -1.82 -7.43
CA ILE A 160 7.91 -2.62 -8.40
C ILE A 160 6.61 -3.12 -7.78
N GLY A 161 6.65 -3.66 -6.55
CA GLY A 161 5.46 -4.10 -5.84
C GLY A 161 4.43 -2.98 -5.67
N VAL A 162 4.88 -1.81 -5.22
CA VAL A 162 4.03 -0.62 -5.10
C VAL A 162 3.43 -0.24 -6.45
N LEU A 163 4.22 -0.17 -7.54
CA LEU A 163 3.72 0.20 -8.86
C LEU A 163 2.71 -0.79 -9.43
N ILE A 164 2.94 -2.09 -9.25
CA ILE A 164 1.99 -3.12 -9.66
C ILE A 164 0.68 -2.93 -8.89
N LYS A 165 0.77 -2.76 -7.56
CA LYS A 165 -0.41 -2.57 -6.72
C LYS A 165 -1.20 -1.34 -7.15
N VAL A 166 -0.59 -0.16 -7.06
CA VAL A 166 -1.29 1.10 -7.33
C VAL A 166 -1.67 1.27 -8.79
N GLY A 167 -0.90 0.71 -9.73
CA GLY A 167 -1.24 0.76 -11.16
C GLY A 167 -2.45 -0.10 -11.51
N LEU A 168 -2.58 -1.27 -10.89
CA LEU A 168 -3.69 -2.19 -11.15
C LEU A 168 -4.96 -1.79 -10.38
N THR A 169 -4.85 -1.28 -9.15
CA THR A 169 -6.02 -1.00 -8.30
C THR A 169 -6.48 0.46 -8.31
N TYR A 170 -5.87 1.33 -9.12
CA TYR A 170 -6.22 2.75 -9.16
C TYR A 170 -7.69 2.97 -9.56
N PHE A 171 -8.11 2.36 -10.68
CA PHE A 171 -9.48 2.48 -11.18
C PHE A 171 -10.48 1.90 -10.18
N ASP A 172 -10.16 0.76 -9.57
CA ASP A 172 -10.99 0.12 -8.55
C ASP A 172 -11.21 1.06 -7.37
N THR A 173 -10.16 1.74 -6.92
CA THR A 173 -10.22 2.66 -5.77
C THR A 173 -11.09 3.88 -6.07
N VAL A 174 -10.93 4.48 -7.25
CA VAL A 174 -11.70 5.68 -7.65
C VAL A 174 -13.16 5.33 -7.93
N ALA A 175 -13.43 4.16 -8.51
CA ALA A 175 -14.78 3.71 -8.87
C ALA A 175 -15.50 2.95 -7.73
N TYR A 176 -14.83 2.64 -6.62
CA TYR A 176 -15.34 1.73 -5.58
C TYR A 176 -16.74 2.09 -5.09
N ASN A 177 -16.95 3.34 -4.66
CA ASN A 177 -18.24 3.78 -4.13
C ASN A 177 -19.35 3.75 -5.19
N PHE A 178 -19.04 4.06 -6.45
CA PHE A 178 -20.00 3.97 -7.55
C PHE A 178 -20.41 2.52 -7.83
N ILE A 179 -19.44 1.60 -7.81
CA ILE A 179 -19.68 0.19 -8.08
C ILE A 179 -20.39 -0.49 -6.90
N LEU A 180 -20.02 -0.14 -5.67
CA LEU A 180 -20.69 -0.60 -4.44
C LEU A 180 -22.19 -0.32 -4.47
N ASN A 181 -22.58 0.88 -4.92
CA ASN A 181 -23.98 1.28 -5.02
C ASN A 181 -24.71 0.65 -6.23
N SER A 182 -23.97 0.16 -7.22
CA SER A 182 -24.52 -0.38 -8.46
C SER A 182 -24.65 -1.91 -8.46
N SER A 183 -23.68 -2.62 -7.89
CA SER A 183 -23.63 -4.09 -7.92
C SER A 183 -22.74 -4.70 -6.84
N VAL A 184 -23.34 -5.52 -5.99
CA VAL A 184 -22.63 -6.34 -4.98
C VAL A 184 -21.68 -7.32 -5.66
N THR A 185 -22.09 -7.93 -6.76
CA THR A 185 -21.25 -8.88 -7.53
C THR A 185 -19.96 -8.22 -8.02
N LEU A 186 -20.06 -7.03 -8.62
CA LEU A 186 -18.87 -6.31 -9.09
C LEU A 186 -17.97 -5.88 -7.94
N THR A 187 -18.55 -5.52 -6.79
CA THR A 187 -17.79 -5.17 -5.58
C THR A 187 -16.94 -6.33 -5.08
N TYR A 188 -17.49 -7.55 -5.06
CA TYR A 188 -16.72 -8.75 -4.71
C TYR A 188 -15.57 -8.98 -5.70
N LEU A 189 -15.83 -8.92 -7.02
CA LEU A 189 -14.80 -9.12 -8.03
C LEU A 189 -13.64 -8.10 -7.94
N LEU A 190 -13.95 -6.82 -7.68
CA LEU A 190 -12.93 -5.79 -7.47
C LEU A 190 -12.10 -6.03 -6.21
N SER A 191 -12.77 -6.47 -5.14
CA SER A 191 -12.11 -6.78 -3.88
C SER A 191 -11.18 -7.99 -4.04
N ASP A 192 -11.63 -9.05 -4.72
CA ASP A 192 -10.82 -10.23 -5.05
C ASP A 192 -9.55 -9.83 -5.82
N PHE A 193 -9.71 -9.01 -6.86
CA PHE A 193 -8.59 -8.50 -7.64
C PHE A 193 -7.64 -7.65 -6.80
N THR A 194 -8.17 -6.79 -5.93
CA THR A 194 -7.39 -6.01 -4.98
C THR A 194 -6.62 -6.92 -4.01
N TYR A 195 -7.23 -7.97 -3.47
CA TYR A 195 -6.56 -8.88 -2.55
C TYR A 195 -5.47 -9.70 -3.24
N LEU A 196 -5.71 -10.20 -4.45
CA LEU A 196 -4.71 -10.94 -5.23
C LEU A 196 -3.50 -10.07 -5.60
N THR A 197 -3.72 -8.80 -5.98
CA THR A 197 -2.62 -7.87 -6.24
C THR A 197 -1.80 -7.58 -4.98
N SER A 198 -2.43 -7.51 -3.80
CA SER A 198 -1.70 -7.40 -2.52
C SER A 198 -0.83 -8.61 -2.22
N VAL A 199 -1.24 -9.82 -2.60
CA VAL A 199 -0.40 -11.02 -2.44
C VAL A 199 0.89 -10.89 -3.25
N ILE A 200 0.78 -10.46 -4.51
CA ILE A 200 1.95 -10.22 -5.39
C ILE A 200 2.85 -9.14 -4.80
N GLU A 201 2.26 -8.04 -4.34
CA GLU A 201 2.98 -6.95 -3.67
C GLU A 201 3.76 -7.44 -2.43
N ASN A 202 3.12 -8.23 -1.55
CA ASN A 202 3.75 -8.78 -0.35
C ASN A 202 4.90 -9.76 -0.66
N ILE A 203 4.77 -10.55 -1.73
CA ILE A 203 5.87 -11.40 -2.23
C ILE A 203 7.06 -10.54 -2.66
N LEU A 204 6.82 -9.46 -3.40
CA LEU A 204 7.88 -8.55 -3.85
C LEU A 204 8.54 -7.82 -2.67
N TYR A 205 7.78 -7.47 -1.63
CA TYR A 205 8.34 -6.93 -0.38
C TYR A 205 9.25 -7.92 0.32
N ALA A 206 8.85 -9.19 0.41
CA ALA A 206 9.69 -10.25 0.97
C ALA A 206 11.00 -10.42 0.18
N ILE A 207 10.94 -10.40 -1.16
CA ILE A 207 12.13 -10.45 -2.02
C ILE A 207 13.04 -9.23 -1.76
N GLY A 208 12.46 -8.02 -1.67
CA GLY A 208 13.20 -6.81 -1.34
C GLY A 208 13.93 -6.92 0.00
N PHE A 209 13.26 -7.37 1.05
CA PHE A 209 13.86 -7.58 2.37
C PHE A 209 14.97 -8.62 2.39
N LYS A 210 14.83 -9.71 1.64
CA LYS A 210 15.86 -10.73 1.50
C LYS A 210 17.17 -10.14 0.94
N HIS A 211 17.06 -9.18 0.03
CA HIS A 211 18.20 -8.50 -0.56
C HIS A 211 18.90 -7.47 0.36
N ALA A 212 18.37 -7.19 1.55
CA ALA A 212 19.02 -6.29 2.50
C ALA A 212 20.39 -6.82 2.98
N LYS A 213 20.57 -8.14 3.01
CA LYS A 213 21.83 -8.79 3.43
C LYS A 213 22.93 -8.73 2.36
N THR A 214 22.59 -8.47 1.10
CA THR A 214 23.55 -8.48 -0.02
C THR A 214 24.36 -7.18 -0.19
N LYS A 215 24.43 -6.34 0.85
CA LYS A 215 25.32 -5.18 0.90
C LYS A 215 26.70 -5.56 1.41
#